data_AF-A0A426YDH0-F1
#
_entry.id   AF-A0A426YDH0-F1
#
_cell.length_a   1.000
_cell.length_b   1.000
_cell.length_c   1.000
_cell.angle_alpha   90.00
_cell.angle_beta   90.00
_cell.angle_gamma   90.00
#
_symmetry.space_group_name_H-M   'P 1'
#
loop_
_entity.id
_entity.type
_entity.pdbx_description
1 polymer ?
#
loop_
_entity_poly.entity_id
_entity_poly.type
_entity_poly.pdbx_seq_one_letter_code
_entity_poly.pdbx_strand_id
1 'polypeptide(L)'
;MSPCWGIFEQKLRMVLRKHLTRLLKEEKGLLLLHMIGRLTKALSEPVEALLDAASDDTWPAIRELLRRETKYAISGFSSALSAFNLDEADVDKMLIKLEEYARSVVESKAREEAGRVLIRMKDR
;
A
#
# COMPACT_ATOMS: atom_id res chain seq x y z
N MET A 1 -18.31 -44.82 19.55
CA MET A 1 -18.64 -43.47 19.04
C MET A 1 -19.15 -43.61 17.61
N SER A 2 -20.34 -43.09 17.31
CA SER A 2 -21.05 -43.34 16.03
C SER A 2 -20.40 -42.60 14.84
N PRO A 3 -20.39 -43.19 13.62
CA PRO A 3 -19.79 -42.62 12.42
C PRO A 3 -20.25 -41.19 12.08
N CYS A 4 -21.48 -40.83 12.46
CA CYS A 4 -22.06 -39.51 12.23
C CYS A 4 -21.38 -38.38 13.02
N TRP A 5 -20.80 -38.67 14.19
CA TRP A 5 -20.11 -37.66 15.00
C TRP A 5 -18.81 -37.20 14.32
N GLY A 6 -18.05 -38.13 13.75
CA GLY A 6 -16.82 -37.79 13.02
C GLY A 6 -17.07 -36.95 11.76
N ILE A 7 -18.17 -37.23 11.04
CA ILE A 7 -18.57 -36.44 9.86
C ILE A 7 -18.98 -35.02 10.27
N PHE A 8 -19.72 -34.88 11.37
CA PHE A 8 -20.12 -33.58 11.89
C PHE A 8 -18.91 -32.74 12.32
N GLU A 9 -17.98 -33.34 13.06
CA GLU A 9 -16.77 -32.66 13.53
C GLU A 9 -15.88 -32.18 12.36
N GLN A 10 -15.71 -33.00 11.32
CA GLN A 10 -14.98 -32.61 10.12
C GLN A 10 -15.65 -31.43 9.41
N LYS A 11 -16.97 -31.46 9.23
CA LYS A 11 -17.73 -30.37 8.58
C LYS A 11 -17.59 -29.07 9.37
N LEU A 12 -17.75 -29.12 10.69
CA LEU A 12 -17.59 -27.94 11.55
C LEU A 12 -16.18 -27.35 11.42
N ARG A 13 -15.14 -28.19 11.49
CA ARG A 13 -13.74 -27.77 11.31
C ARG A 13 -13.50 -27.11 9.95
N MET A 14 -14.05 -27.67 8.88
CA MET A 14 -13.91 -27.12 7.53
C MET A 14 -14.57 -25.74 7.42
N VAL A 15 -15.80 -25.59 7.94
CA VAL A 15 -16.52 -24.31 7.92
C VAL A 15 -15.77 -23.23 8.71
N LEU A 16 -15.31 -23.56 9.92
CA LEU A 16 -14.52 -22.65 10.75
C LEU A 16 -13.24 -22.21 10.03
N ARG A 17 -12.49 -23.16 9.44
CA ARG A 17 -11.29 -22.84 8.65
C ARG A 17 -11.59 -21.89 7.50
N LYS A 18 -12.65 -22.15 6.73
CA LYS A 18 -13.05 -21.30 5.59
C LYS A 18 -13.42 -19.89 6.04
N HIS A 19 -14.09 -19.75 7.18
CA HIS A 19 -14.46 -18.44 7.71
C HIS A 19 -13.21 -17.67 8.20
N LEU A 20 -12.32 -18.35 8.93
CA LEU A 20 -11.07 -17.77 9.40
C LEU A 20 -10.18 -17.28 8.24
N THR A 21 -10.02 -18.08 7.18
CA THR A 21 -9.22 -17.67 6.02
C THR A 21 -9.83 -16.47 5.29
N ARG A 22 -11.17 -16.38 5.25
CA ARG A 22 -11.87 -15.23 4.67
C ARG A 22 -11.62 -13.96 5.49
N LEU A 23 -11.86 -14.00 6.80
CA LEU A 23 -11.65 -12.85 7.68
C LEU A 23 -10.20 -12.36 7.61
N LEU A 24 -9.25 -13.29 7.68
CA LEU A 24 -7.83 -12.96 7.59
C LEU A 24 -7.50 -12.28 6.24
N LYS A 25 -8.09 -12.73 5.13
CA LYS A 25 -7.90 -12.09 3.82
C LYS A 25 -8.49 -10.67 3.78
N GLU A 26 -9.69 -10.48 4.34
CA GLU A 26 -10.36 -9.18 4.41
C GLU A 26 -9.52 -8.20 5.24
N GLU A 27 -9.04 -8.64 6.40
CA GLU A 27 -8.23 -7.82 7.31
C GLU A 27 -6.87 -7.44 6.71
N LYS A 28 -6.18 -8.37 6.04
CA LYS A 28 -4.96 -8.05 5.25
C LYS A 28 -5.24 -6.98 4.18
N GLY A 29 -6.39 -7.08 3.51
CA GLY A 29 -6.83 -6.10 2.52
C GLY A 29 -7.05 -4.72 3.12
N LEU A 30 -7.70 -4.64 4.28
CA LEU A 30 -7.90 -3.39 5.01
C LEU A 30 -6.58 -2.77 5.45
N LEU A 31 -5.64 -3.58 5.95
CA LEU A 31 -4.30 -3.11 6.31
C LEU A 31 -3.58 -2.49 5.10
N LEU A 32 -3.60 -3.18 3.95
CA LEU A 32 -2.99 -2.69 2.71
C LEU A 32 -3.64 -1.36 2.25
N LEU A 33 -4.97 -1.27 2.29
CA LEU A 33 -5.70 -0.05 1.94
C LEU A 33 -5.32 1.13 2.82
N HIS A 34 -5.15 0.89 4.12
CA HIS A 34 -4.74 1.94 5.05
C HIS A 34 -3.31 2.42 4.74
N MET A 35 -2.37 1.51 4.47
CA MET A 35 -1.00 1.84 4.09
C MET A 35 -0.96 2.68 2.79
N ILE A 36 -1.69 2.24 1.77
CA ILE A 36 -1.88 2.95 0.50
C ILE A 36 -2.41 4.36 0.77
N GLY A 37 -3.51 4.51 1.51
CA GLY A 37 -4.11 5.81 1.79
C GLY A 37 -3.17 6.78 2.50
N ARG A 38 -2.31 6.28 3.41
CA ARG A 38 -1.26 7.09 4.04
C ARG A 38 -0.20 7.53 3.03
N LEU A 39 0.27 6.63 2.16
CA LEU A 39 1.26 6.96 1.13
C LEU A 39 0.74 7.96 0.12
N THR A 40 -0.51 7.79 -0.35
CA THR A 40 -1.14 8.74 -1.28
C THR A 40 -1.10 10.15 -0.71
N LYS A 41 -1.49 10.31 0.57
CA LYS A 41 -1.47 11.62 1.25
C LYS A 41 -0.06 12.17 1.39
N ALA A 42 0.89 11.34 1.82
CA ALA A 42 2.28 11.77 2.05
C ALA A 42 3.04 12.11 0.76
N LEU A 43 2.65 11.53 -0.38
CA LEU A 43 3.34 11.73 -1.66
C LEU A 43 2.66 12.76 -2.55
N SER A 44 1.32 12.83 -2.58
CA SER A 44 0.60 13.61 -3.60
C SER A 44 0.95 15.09 -3.59
N GLU A 45 0.73 15.79 -2.47
CA GLU A 45 0.99 17.23 -2.39
C GLU A 45 2.48 17.57 -2.49
N PRO A 46 3.42 16.86 -1.82
CA PRO A 46 4.82 17.21 -1.92
C PRO A 46 5.42 16.94 -3.31
N VAL A 47 4.99 15.88 -4.00
CA VAL A 47 5.42 15.62 -5.38
C VAL A 47 4.93 16.73 -6.31
N GLU A 48 3.68 17.16 -6.16
CA GLU A 48 3.11 18.26 -6.93
C GLU A 48 3.88 19.57 -6.70
N ALA A 49 4.18 19.91 -5.45
CA ALA A 49 4.98 21.09 -5.11
C ALA A 49 6.42 21.04 -5.67
N LEU A 50 7.06 19.87 -5.63
CA LEU A 50 8.41 19.69 -6.18
C LEU A 50 8.44 19.83 -7.71
N LEU A 51 7.41 19.32 -8.38
CA LEU A 51 7.26 19.45 -9.84
C LEU A 51 6.96 20.89 -10.24
N ASP A 52 6.16 21.61 -9.44
CA ASP A 52 5.86 23.02 -9.68
C ASP A 52 7.10 23.94 -9.52
N ALA A 53 7.90 23.70 -8.48
CA ALA A 53 9.13 24.45 -8.27
C ALA A 53 10.09 24.34 -9.48
N ALA A 54 10.08 23.20 -10.17
CA ALA A 54 10.88 22.90 -11.36
C ALA A 54 12.37 23.27 -11.20
N SER A 55 12.97 22.84 -10.09
CA SER A 55 14.40 23.02 -9.82
C SER A 55 15.21 21.85 -10.38
N ASP A 56 16.52 22.04 -10.50
CA ASP A 56 17.44 20.97 -10.91
C ASP A 56 17.41 19.77 -9.93
N ASP A 57 17.04 20.03 -8.67
CA ASP A 57 16.93 19.04 -7.60
C ASP A 57 15.55 18.36 -7.50
N THR A 58 14.57 18.71 -8.34
CA THR A 58 13.20 18.16 -8.28
C THR A 58 13.21 16.63 -8.30
N TRP A 59 13.92 16.00 -9.24
CA TRP A 59 13.94 14.54 -9.37
C TRP A 59 14.70 13.83 -8.25
N PRO A 60 15.91 14.27 -7.84
CA PRO A 60 16.55 13.79 -6.62
C PRO A 60 15.64 13.87 -5.38
N ALA A 61 14.95 15.00 -5.18
CA ALA A 61 14.06 15.19 -4.04
C ALA A 61 12.85 14.24 -4.05
N ILE A 62 12.22 14.04 -5.21
CA ILE A 62 11.11 13.08 -5.37
C ILE A 62 11.56 11.65 -5.04
N ARG A 63 12.77 11.24 -5.48
CA ARG A 63 13.28 9.90 -5.18
C ARG A 63 13.52 9.70 -3.69
N GLU A 64 14.09 10.68 -2.99
CA GLU A 64 14.31 10.58 -1.55
C GLU A 64 12.99 10.60 -0.78
N LEU A 65 12.04 11.46 -1.18
CA LEU A 65 10.69 11.50 -0.62
C LEU A 65 10.01 10.13 -0.76
N LEU A 66 9.99 9.55 -1.96
CA LEU A 66 9.42 8.24 -2.22
C LEU A 66 10.03 7.17 -1.31
N ARG A 67 11.37 7.13 -1.20
CA ARG A 67 12.07 6.18 -0.34
C ARG A 67 11.70 6.37 1.14
N ARG A 68 11.70 7.62 1.62
CA ARG A 68 11.43 7.96 3.02
C ARG A 68 10.00 7.62 3.42
N GLU A 69 9.02 8.05 2.62
CA GLU A 69 7.61 7.86 2.95
C GLU A 69 7.19 6.38 2.85
N THR A 70 7.71 5.64 1.87
CA THR A 70 7.50 4.18 1.79
C THR A 70 8.07 3.48 3.03
N LYS A 71 9.30 3.80 3.43
CA LYS A 71 9.90 3.24 4.66
C LYS A 71 9.11 3.61 5.92
N TYR A 72 8.66 4.86 6.01
CA TYR A 72 7.88 5.33 7.15
C TYR A 72 6.52 4.64 7.24
N ALA A 73 5.83 4.48 6.11
CA ALA A 73 4.59 3.71 6.04
C ALA A 73 4.82 2.29 6.55
N ILE A 74 5.80 1.56 6.01
CA ILE A 74 6.11 0.18 6.42
C ILE A 74 6.39 0.09 7.93
N SER A 75 7.26 0.96 8.45
CA SER A 75 7.61 0.96 9.88
C SER A 75 6.40 1.20 10.79
N GLY A 76 5.47 2.07 10.37
CA GLY A 76 4.27 2.38 11.14
C GLY A 76 3.25 1.23 11.23
N PHE A 77 3.37 0.19 10.39
CA PHE A 77 2.51 -0.98 10.41
C PHE A 77 3.23 -2.26 10.85
N SER A 78 4.49 -2.18 11.26
CA SER A 78 5.28 -3.36 11.66
C SER A 78 4.59 -4.18 12.77
N SER A 79 4.01 -3.52 13.78
CA SER A 79 3.29 -4.20 14.86
C SER A 79 2.01 -4.90 14.37
N ALA A 80 1.26 -4.26 13.47
CA ALA A 80 0.07 -4.85 12.85
C ALA A 80 0.44 -6.06 11.98
N LEU A 81 1.48 -5.94 11.16
CA LEU A 81 1.99 -7.03 10.32
C LEU A 81 2.41 -8.25 11.16
N SER A 82 3.07 -8.02 12.31
CA SER A 82 3.43 -9.10 13.25
C SER A 82 2.23 -9.72 13.94
N ALA A 83 1.17 -8.95 14.25
CA ALA A 83 -0.02 -9.46 14.93
C ALA A 83 -0.84 -10.44 14.06
N PHE A 84 -0.75 -10.32 12.73
CA PHE A 84 -1.54 -11.15 11.81
C PHE A 84 -0.92 -12.52 11.48
N ASN A 85 0.19 -12.91 12.10
CA ASN A 85 0.94 -14.14 11.79
C ASN A 85 1.09 -14.33 10.27
N LEU A 86 1.38 -13.24 9.55
CA LEU A 86 1.63 -13.29 8.12
C LEU A 86 2.89 -14.12 7.89
N ASP A 87 2.83 -15.05 6.93
CA ASP A 87 4.07 -15.64 6.45
C ASP A 87 4.89 -14.58 5.70
N GLU A 88 6.20 -14.84 5.60
CA GLU A 88 7.15 -13.94 4.95
C GLU A 88 6.73 -13.62 3.51
N ALA A 89 6.18 -14.60 2.78
CA ALA A 89 5.74 -14.44 1.40
C ALA A 89 4.55 -13.48 1.27
N ASP A 90 3.63 -13.46 2.23
CA ASP A 90 2.50 -12.53 2.27
C ASP A 90 2.96 -11.11 2.61
N VAL A 91 3.92 -10.97 3.52
CA VAL A 91 4.53 -9.66 3.82
C VAL A 91 5.24 -9.12 2.57
N ASP A 92 6.08 -9.92 1.92
CA ASP A 92 6.81 -9.52 0.72
C ASP A 92 5.87 -9.09 -0.41
N LYS A 93 4.79 -9.85 -0.65
CA LYS A 93 3.76 -9.46 -1.63
C LYS A 93 3.09 -8.14 -1.29
N MET A 94 2.85 -7.85 -0.02
CA MET A 94 2.29 -6.57 0.41
C MET A 94 3.29 -5.43 0.20
N LEU A 95 4.58 -5.64 0.49
CA LEU A 95 5.64 -4.66 0.28
C LEU A 95 5.82 -4.32 -1.20
N ILE A 96 5.89 -5.32 -2.07
CA ILE A 96 5.99 -5.11 -3.53
C ILE A 96 4.82 -4.27 -4.04
N LYS A 97 3.59 -4.62 -3.65
CA LYS A 97 2.39 -3.84 -4.02
C LYS A 97 2.46 -2.40 -3.51
N LEU A 98 3.03 -2.20 -2.33
CA LEU A 98 3.20 -0.86 -1.75
C LEU A 98 4.16 -0.02 -2.57
N GLU A 99 5.30 -0.59 -2.95
CA GLU A 99 6.30 0.09 -3.77
C GLU A 99 5.78 0.43 -5.16
N GLU A 100 5.12 -0.53 -5.82
CA GLU A 100 4.49 -0.32 -7.13
C GLU A 100 3.43 0.78 -7.06
N TYR A 101 2.58 0.76 -6.03
CA TYR A 101 1.58 1.79 -5.83
C TYR A 101 2.22 3.16 -5.59
N ALA A 102 3.23 3.25 -4.74
CA ALA A 102 3.92 4.51 -4.45
C ALA A 102 4.56 5.12 -5.73
N ARG A 103 5.15 4.28 -6.60
CA ARG A 103 5.63 4.73 -7.92
C ARG A 103 4.49 5.25 -8.79
N SER A 104 3.36 4.55 -8.83
CA SER A 104 2.19 4.98 -9.63
C SER A 104 1.61 6.32 -9.19
N VAL A 105 1.69 6.66 -7.89
CA VAL A 105 1.28 7.98 -7.38
C VAL A 105 2.17 9.07 -7.94
N VAL A 106 3.50 8.86 -7.90
CA VAL A 106 4.48 9.81 -8.47
C VAL A 106 4.27 9.97 -9.97
N GLU A 107 4.08 8.87 -10.70
CA GLU A 107 3.81 8.88 -12.15
C GLU A 107 2.51 9.62 -12.50
N SER A 108 1.44 9.42 -11.72
CA SER A 108 0.17 10.13 -11.90
C SER A 108 0.38 11.63 -11.75
N LYS A 109 1.10 12.05 -10.70
CA LYS A 109 1.38 13.47 -10.45
C LYS A 109 2.27 14.10 -11.51
N ALA A 110 3.28 13.38 -11.97
CA ALA A 110 4.11 13.82 -13.09
C ALA A 110 3.27 14.00 -14.38
N ARG A 111 2.35 13.07 -14.66
CA ARG A 111 1.46 13.18 -15.83
C ARG A 111 0.49 14.35 -15.72
N GLU A 112 -0.08 14.57 -14.54
CA GLU A 112 -0.96 15.69 -14.23
C GLU A 112 -0.24 17.04 -14.45
N GLU A 113 0.97 17.21 -13.93
CA GLU A 113 1.76 18.43 -14.11
C GLU A 113 2.22 18.63 -15.55
N ALA A 114 2.61 17.57 -16.25
CA ALA A 114 2.94 17.65 -17.68
C ALA A 114 1.74 18.16 -18.51
N GLY A 115 0.50 17.77 -18.15
CA GLY A 115 -0.71 18.28 -18.78
C GLY A 115 -0.99 19.76 -18.50
N ARG A 116 -0.42 20.32 -17.42
CA ARG A 116 -0.57 21.74 -17.04
C ARG A 116 0.56 22.64 -17.54
N VAL A 117 1.54 22.08 -18.26
CA VAL A 117 2.77 22.82 -18.62
C VAL A 117 2.50 24.11 -19.41
N LEU A 118 1.56 24.09 -20.36
CA LEU A 118 1.24 25.27 -21.17
C LEU A 118 0.62 26.42 -20.35
N ILE A 119 -0.12 26.08 -19.29
CA ILE A 119 -0.69 27.06 -18.36
C ILE A 119 0.45 27.68 -17.54
N ARG A 120 1.33 26.84 -16.98
CA ARG A 120 2.50 27.29 -16.20
C ARG A 120 3.47 28.14 -17.01
N MET A 121 3.66 27.82 -18.29
CA MET A 121 4.51 28.61 -19.20
C MET A 121 3.96 30.01 -19.48
N LYS A 122 2.67 30.23 -19.25
CA LYS A 122 2.03 31.54 -19.42
C LYS A 122 2.11 32.38 -18.14
N ASP A 123 2.09 31.72 -16.97
CA ASP A 123 2.15 32.38 -15.66
C ASP A 123 3.59 32.72 -15.20
N ARG A 124 4.60 32.13 -15.86
CA ARG A 124 6.03 32.39 -15.66
C ARG A 124 6.55 33.44 -16.65
#